data_AF-A0AAW7T1H2-F1
#
_entry.id   AF-A0AAW7T1H2-F1
#
_cell.length_a   1.000
_cell.length_b   1.000
_cell.length_c   1.000
_cell.angle_alpha   90.00
_cell.angle_beta   90.00
_cell.angle_gamma   90.00
#
_symmetry.space_group_name_H-M   'P 1'
#
loop_
_entity.id
_entity.type
_entity.pdbx_description
1 polymer ?
#
loop_
_entity_poly.entity_id
_entity_poly.type
_entity_poly.pdbx_seq_one_letter_code
_entity_poly.pdbx_strand_id
1 'polypeptide(L)'
;MTHRSNYAAFVDAIFGAGSATFDVTKTESNNVIGALANPNRFAEFKANYEDRLRRIEAATKADPTLRKDVLGAVNRVAEDEWDGAYAELCALDYFLAVPQTGPGNIELDRTLPASDTLASEMGMQNANHDMRLKALGVSMDTKNLSDKTGQILKGIFDEFLRAKGIARMTIVPTYDHDDDFTPYVVNRPKLLAELVDGVDVRARTPQLRSQVIPGLSYEFAWDAGAYVSASSYSSLEHATKHHTLLFGHIKKFSRVEPTVITYVMFPWSGESVFLGFGKETFQTEFARQFFNNYIGSVDLARKFNQKVKSNIAAGDVTKHLSGVIFLDDQSTTAKDPEQINVDASFVWNKNAIHSLIGHPLDVELRRRGAVDRS
;
A
#
# COMPACT_ATOMS: atom_id res chain seq x y z
N MET A 1 -7.90 11.77 -27.04
CA MET A 1 -6.71 11.15 -26.40
C MET A 1 -7.18 10.57 -25.07
N THR A 2 -6.99 9.27 -24.84
CA THR A 2 -7.39 8.59 -23.58
C THR A 2 -6.41 8.95 -22.46
N HIS A 3 -6.79 8.81 -21.19
CA HIS A 3 -5.87 9.02 -20.06
C HIS A 3 -4.65 8.09 -20.15
N ARG A 4 -4.85 6.83 -20.57
CA ARG A 4 -3.77 5.88 -20.82
C ARG A 4 -2.85 6.33 -21.95
N SER A 5 -3.37 6.88 -23.05
CA SER A 5 -2.50 7.42 -24.11
C SER A 5 -1.68 8.65 -23.67
N ASN A 6 -2.24 9.51 -22.80
CA ASN A 6 -1.47 10.59 -22.18
C ASN A 6 -0.34 10.03 -21.30
N TYR A 7 -0.65 9.00 -20.50
CA TYR A 7 0.34 8.35 -19.66
C TYR A 7 1.43 7.64 -20.46
N ALA A 8 1.09 6.98 -21.57
CA ALA A 8 2.07 6.36 -22.45
C ALA A 8 3.04 7.39 -23.04
N ALA A 9 2.53 8.52 -23.52
CA ALA A 9 3.38 9.62 -24.01
C ALA A 9 4.28 10.20 -22.90
N PHE A 10 3.77 10.31 -21.67
CA PHE A 10 4.53 10.75 -20.52
C PHE A 10 5.67 9.78 -20.16
N VAL A 11 5.39 8.47 -20.13
CA VAL A 11 6.39 7.43 -19.87
C VAL A 11 7.46 7.43 -20.97
N ASP A 12 7.06 7.46 -22.24
CA ASP A 12 7.99 7.46 -23.37
C ASP A 12 8.88 8.73 -23.40
N ALA A 13 8.37 9.87 -22.94
CA ALA A 13 9.15 11.10 -22.84
C ALA A 13 10.27 11.01 -21.78
N ILE A 14 10.11 10.18 -20.74
CA ILE A 14 11.08 10.02 -19.67
C ILE A 14 12.03 8.85 -19.96
N PHE A 15 11.49 7.69 -20.28
CA PHE A 15 12.24 6.43 -20.41
C PHE A 15 12.67 6.14 -21.86
N GLY A 16 12.19 6.90 -22.84
CA GLY A 16 12.43 6.70 -24.27
C GLY A 16 11.28 5.98 -24.97
N ALA A 17 11.17 6.20 -26.28
CA ALA A 17 10.06 5.69 -27.10
C ALA A 17 9.90 4.16 -27.00
N GLY A 18 8.64 3.71 -26.88
CA GLY A 18 8.30 2.29 -26.77
C GLY A 18 8.49 1.70 -25.38
N SER A 19 8.69 2.54 -24.35
CA SER A 19 8.77 2.10 -22.95
C SER A 19 7.38 1.81 -22.37
N ALA A 20 6.35 2.48 -22.87
CA ALA A 20 4.95 2.16 -22.59
C ALA A 20 4.48 0.96 -23.43
N THR A 21 4.02 -0.10 -22.76
CA THR A 21 3.65 -1.40 -23.36
C THR A 21 2.23 -1.87 -22.99
N PHE A 22 1.51 -1.10 -22.17
CA PHE A 22 0.11 -1.37 -21.82
C PHE A 22 -0.88 -0.95 -22.93
N ASP A 23 -2.09 -1.48 -22.87
CA ASP A 23 -3.15 -1.15 -23.83
C ASP A 23 -3.66 0.30 -23.61
N VAL A 24 -3.30 1.19 -24.54
CA VAL A 24 -3.69 2.60 -24.56
C VAL A 24 -5.13 2.84 -25.00
N THR A 25 -5.79 1.83 -25.57
CA THR A 25 -7.17 1.94 -26.07
C THR A 25 -8.20 1.81 -24.96
N LYS A 26 -7.85 1.19 -23.82
CA LYS A 26 -8.74 1.14 -22.65
C LYS A 26 -9.06 2.54 -22.13
N THR A 27 -10.32 2.72 -21.73
CA THR A 27 -10.84 4.00 -21.21
C THR A 27 -10.78 4.09 -19.70
N GLU A 28 -10.48 2.98 -19.01
CA GLU A 28 -10.33 2.94 -17.56
C GLU A 28 -9.18 3.84 -17.10
N SER A 29 -9.39 4.48 -15.95
CA SER A 29 -8.45 5.41 -15.36
C SER A 29 -8.37 5.17 -13.86
N ASN A 30 -7.17 5.27 -13.31
CA ASN A 30 -6.95 5.37 -11.87
C ASN A 30 -6.59 6.81 -11.46
N ASN A 31 -6.32 7.00 -10.17
CA ASN A 31 -6.03 8.31 -9.59
C ASN A 31 -4.75 8.93 -10.17
N VAL A 32 -3.70 8.13 -10.40
CA VAL A 32 -2.41 8.60 -10.95
C VAL A 32 -2.57 9.07 -12.40
N ILE A 33 -2.99 8.17 -13.30
CA ILE A 33 -3.07 8.51 -14.74
C ILE A 33 -4.18 9.53 -15.01
N GLY A 34 -5.24 9.53 -14.20
CA GLY A 34 -6.29 10.53 -14.26
C GLY A 34 -5.81 11.92 -13.82
N ALA A 35 -4.98 12.00 -12.78
CA ALA A 35 -4.38 13.26 -12.34
C ALA A 35 -3.40 13.81 -13.40
N LEU A 36 -2.55 12.95 -13.97
CA LEU A 36 -1.63 13.34 -15.05
C LEU A 36 -2.38 13.87 -16.28
N ALA A 37 -3.49 13.23 -16.65
CA ALA A 37 -4.29 13.62 -17.81
C ALA A 37 -5.18 14.87 -17.58
N ASN A 38 -5.40 15.30 -16.33
CA ASN A 38 -6.28 16.44 -16.05
C ASN A 38 -5.57 17.76 -16.38
N PRO A 39 -6.07 18.62 -17.29
CA PRO A 39 -5.31 19.80 -17.74
C PRO A 39 -5.09 20.88 -16.66
N ASN A 40 -6.03 21.02 -15.72
CA ASN A 40 -6.13 22.21 -14.86
C ASN A 40 -5.93 21.92 -13.37
N ARG A 41 -5.65 20.67 -12.99
CA ARG A 41 -5.55 20.25 -11.58
C ARG A 41 -4.29 19.42 -11.35
N PHE A 42 -3.95 19.26 -10.07
CA PHE A 42 -2.89 18.38 -9.59
C PHE A 42 -1.49 18.78 -10.07
N ALA A 43 -1.20 20.09 -10.12
CA ALA A 43 0.08 20.60 -10.59
C ALA A 43 1.25 20.06 -9.76
N GLU A 44 1.10 20.08 -8.44
CA GLU A 44 2.07 19.56 -7.47
C GLU A 44 2.35 18.08 -7.72
N PHE A 45 1.30 17.24 -7.77
CA PHE A 45 1.45 15.81 -8.04
C PHE A 45 2.15 15.52 -9.36
N LYS A 46 1.79 16.22 -10.44
CA LYS A 46 2.40 16.01 -11.75
C LYS A 46 3.90 16.28 -11.71
N ALA A 47 4.31 17.40 -11.14
CA ALA A 47 5.71 17.77 -11.04
C ALA A 47 6.48 16.77 -10.17
N ASN A 48 5.96 16.43 -8.99
CA ASN A 48 6.59 15.47 -8.07
C ASN A 48 6.72 14.08 -8.69
N TYR A 49 5.69 13.61 -9.39
CA TYR A 49 5.70 12.28 -10.01
C TYR A 49 6.64 12.23 -11.23
N GLU A 50 6.68 13.30 -12.03
CA GLU A 50 7.64 13.44 -13.12
C GLU A 50 9.09 13.38 -12.61
N ASP A 51 9.43 14.18 -11.60
CA ASP A 51 10.79 14.21 -11.05
C ASP A 51 11.18 12.89 -10.39
N ARG A 52 10.24 12.22 -9.69
CA ARG A 52 10.43 10.84 -9.22
C ARG A 52 10.85 9.91 -10.37
N LEU A 53 10.09 9.89 -11.45
CA LEU A 53 10.40 9.00 -12.59
C LEU A 53 11.71 9.39 -13.28
N ARG A 54 12.05 10.69 -13.33
CA ARG A 54 13.34 11.16 -13.85
C ARG A 54 14.53 10.72 -12.98
N ARG A 55 14.40 10.79 -11.66
CA ARG A 55 15.42 10.27 -10.71
C ARG A 55 15.60 8.77 -10.87
N ILE A 56 14.50 8.02 -10.97
CA ILE A 56 14.53 6.58 -11.23
C ILE A 56 15.20 6.28 -12.58
N GLU A 57 14.87 7.00 -13.66
CA GLU A 57 15.52 6.77 -14.96
C GLU A 57 16.99 7.18 -14.98
N ALA A 58 17.40 8.18 -14.19
CA ALA A 58 18.83 8.44 -13.99
C ALA A 58 19.53 7.26 -13.33
N ALA A 59 18.87 6.60 -12.36
CA ALA A 59 19.37 5.40 -11.71
C ALA A 59 19.44 4.19 -12.65
N THR A 60 18.44 3.97 -13.52
CA THR A 60 18.48 2.86 -14.51
C THR A 60 19.59 3.07 -15.55
N LYS A 61 19.95 4.31 -15.87
CA LYS A 61 21.09 4.61 -16.75
C LYS A 61 22.41 4.30 -16.07
N ALA A 62 22.52 4.58 -14.78
CA ALA A 62 23.70 4.26 -13.98
C ALA A 62 23.82 2.73 -13.69
N ASP A 63 22.69 2.05 -13.52
CA ASP A 63 22.58 0.61 -13.32
C ASP A 63 21.49 0.00 -14.24
N PRO A 64 21.88 -0.43 -15.45
CA PRO A 64 20.95 -0.97 -16.43
C PRO A 64 20.18 -2.21 -15.99
N THR A 65 20.64 -2.92 -14.95
CA THR A 65 19.93 -4.11 -14.47
C THR A 65 18.57 -3.77 -13.84
N LEU A 66 18.39 -2.53 -13.36
CA LEU A 66 17.13 -2.06 -12.78
C LEU A 66 16.04 -1.84 -13.83
N ARG A 67 16.42 -1.60 -15.10
CA ARG A 67 15.53 -1.06 -16.12
C ARG A 67 14.31 -1.92 -16.37
N LYS A 68 14.49 -3.25 -16.45
CA LYS A 68 13.40 -4.18 -16.75
C LYS A 68 12.29 -4.09 -15.71
N ASP A 69 12.65 -4.17 -14.43
CA ASP A 69 11.68 -4.23 -13.34
C ASP A 69 11.07 -2.85 -13.06
N VAL A 70 11.85 -1.77 -13.23
CA VAL A 70 11.35 -0.39 -13.23
C VAL A 70 10.29 -0.19 -14.30
N LEU A 71 10.57 -0.55 -15.56
CA LEU A 71 9.58 -0.43 -16.63
C LEU A 71 8.37 -1.33 -16.37
N GLY A 72 8.56 -2.51 -15.78
CA GLY A 72 7.48 -3.37 -15.32
C GLY A 72 6.54 -2.63 -14.36
N ALA A 73 7.09 -2.02 -13.30
CA ALA A 73 6.30 -1.25 -12.33
C ALA A 73 5.64 -0.01 -12.96
N VAL A 74 6.37 0.78 -13.76
CA VAL A 74 5.82 1.95 -14.48
C VAL A 74 4.63 1.55 -15.37
N ASN A 75 4.73 0.45 -16.10
CA ASN A 75 3.63 -0.02 -16.93
C ASN A 75 2.44 -0.51 -16.09
N ARG A 76 2.68 -1.19 -14.95
CA ARG A 76 1.61 -1.64 -14.03
C ARG A 76 0.84 -0.48 -13.39
N VAL A 77 1.42 0.71 -13.27
CA VAL A 77 0.68 1.91 -12.80
C VAL A 77 -0.51 2.25 -13.70
N ALA A 78 -0.54 1.82 -14.97
CA ALA A 78 -1.69 2.03 -15.84
C ALA A 78 -2.83 1.01 -15.62
N GLU A 79 -2.60 -0.08 -14.90
CA GLU A 79 -3.50 -1.23 -14.77
C GLU A 79 -4.32 -1.21 -13.45
N ASP A 80 -5.07 -2.27 -13.18
CA ASP A 80 -6.02 -2.33 -12.05
C ASP A 80 -5.33 -2.33 -10.68
N GLU A 81 -4.16 -2.96 -10.56
CA GLU A 81 -3.34 -3.03 -9.33
C GLU A 81 -2.26 -1.93 -9.27
N TRP A 82 -2.59 -0.74 -9.80
CA TRP A 82 -1.66 0.38 -9.95
C TRP A 82 -1.04 0.85 -8.63
N ASP A 83 -1.75 0.69 -7.52
CA ASP A 83 -1.39 1.25 -6.21
C ASP A 83 -0.20 0.51 -5.58
N GLY A 84 -0.11 -0.82 -5.78
CA GLY A 84 1.06 -1.62 -5.45
C GLY A 84 2.28 -1.21 -6.28
N ALA A 85 2.10 -1.08 -7.60
CA ALA A 85 3.17 -0.66 -8.49
C ALA A 85 3.67 0.77 -8.19
N TYR A 86 2.75 1.67 -7.85
CA TYR A 86 3.10 3.02 -7.40
C TYR A 86 3.90 2.99 -6.09
N ALA A 87 3.48 2.16 -5.12
CA ALA A 87 4.20 1.99 -3.86
C ALA A 87 5.64 1.48 -4.08
N GLU A 88 5.83 0.50 -4.96
CA GLU A 88 7.16 0.01 -5.35
C GLU A 88 8.05 1.13 -5.91
N LEU A 89 7.52 1.97 -6.81
CA LEU A 89 8.25 3.12 -7.37
C LEU A 89 8.56 4.18 -6.30
N CYS A 90 7.64 4.43 -5.37
CA CYS A 90 7.86 5.35 -4.26
C CYS A 90 8.97 4.86 -3.32
N ALA A 91 8.94 3.57 -2.96
CA ALA A 91 9.99 2.96 -2.14
C ALA A 91 11.34 2.97 -2.86
N LEU A 92 11.36 2.65 -4.16
CA LEU A 92 12.56 2.67 -4.98
C LEU A 92 13.21 4.06 -5.03
N ASP A 93 12.44 5.11 -5.34
CA ASP A 93 12.95 6.49 -5.35
C ASP A 93 13.53 6.88 -3.99
N TYR A 94 12.86 6.51 -2.89
CA TYR A 94 13.37 6.74 -1.55
C TYR A 94 14.72 6.06 -1.31
N PHE A 95 14.89 4.79 -1.67
CA PHE A 95 16.16 4.09 -1.42
C PHE A 95 17.26 4.47 -2.41
N LEU A 96 16.94 4.88 -3.64
CA LEU A 96 17.95 5.31 -4.62
C LEU A 96 18.69 6.60 -4.24
N ALA A 97 18.12 7.41 -3.35
CA ALA A 97 18.59 8.76 -3.07
C ALA A 97 19.97 8.87 -2.40
N VAL A 98 20.59 7.77 -1.96
CA VAL A 98 21.88 7.79 -1.27
C VAL A 98 22.83 6.71 -1.79
N PRO A 99 24.16 6.95 -1.87
CA PRO A 99 25.08 6.02 -2.54
C PRO A 99 25.07 4.59 -1.99
N GLN A 100 24.92 4.44 -0.67
CA GLN A 100 24.95 3.13 0.01
C GLN A 100 23.76 2.23 -0.35
N THR A 101 22.65 2.83 -0.77
CA THR A 101 21.45 2.14 -1.25
C THR A 101 21.11 2.54 -2.68
N GLY A 102 22.06 3.15 -3.39
CA GLY A 102 21.85 3.72 -4.72
C GLY A 102 22.02 2.70 -5.85
N PRO A 103 22.15 3.17 -7.11
CA PRO A 103 22.43 2.32 -8.26
C PRO A 103 23.64 1.40 -8.01
N GLY A 104 23.57 0.15 -8.44
CA GLY A 104 24.59 -0.87 -8.17
C GLY A 104 24.45 -1.54 -6.80
N ASN A 105 23.73 -0.95 -5.84
CA ASN A 105 23.47 -1.50 -4.51
C ASN A 105 22.02 -1.97 -4.31
N ILE A 106 21.16 -1.81 -5.33
CA ILE A 106 19.79 -2.35 -5.34
C ILE A 106 19.74 -3.60 -6.23
N GLU A 107 18.92 -4.55 -5.83
CA GLU A 107 18.44 -5.70 -6.60
C GLU A 107 16.91 -5.70 -6.52
N LEU A 108 16.21 -5.73 -7.65
CA LEU A 108 14.75 -5.75 -7.71
C LEU A 108 14.26 -7.17 -8.00
N ASP A 109 13.00 -7.45 -7.65
CA ASP A 109 12.31 -8.71 -7.96
C ASP A 109 13.09 -9.97 -7.52
N ARG A 110 13.73 -9.91 -6.35
CA ARG A 110 14.60 -10.99 -5.88
C ARG A 110 13.79 -12.18 -5.43
N THR A 111 14.10 -13.36 -5.97
CA THR A 111 13.46 -14.62 -5.56
C THR A 111 14.39 -15.45 -4.69
N LEU A 112 13.91 -15.82 -3.50
CA LEU A 112 14.56 -16.74 -2.57
C LEU A 112 13.85 -18.10 -2.53
N PRO A 113 14.58 -19.20 -2.29
CA PRO A 113 13.96 -20.49 -2.06
C PRO A 113 13.16 -20.47 -0.75
N ALA A 114 12.10 -21.28 -0.68
CA ALA A 114 11.25 -21.38 0.50
C ALA A 114 11.97 -21.94 1.74
N SER A 115 13.10 -22.63 1.56
CA SER A 115 13.97 -23.07 2.68
C SER A 115 14.55 -21.89 3.46
N ASP A 116 14.73 -20.75 2.78
CA ASP A 116 15.42 -19.58 3.31
C ASP A 116 14.42 -18.56 3.87
N THR A 117 13.13 -18.87 3.80
CA THR A 117 12.05 -17.99 4.25
C THR A 117 10.95 -18.78 4.97
N LEU A 118 9.99 -18.07 5.55
CA LEU A 118 8.77 -18.69 6.10
C LEU A 118 7.77 -19.13 5.01
N ALA A 119 8.09 -18.99 3.72
CA ALA A 119 7.24 -19.50 2.64
C ALA A 119 7.08 -21.03 2.68
N SER A 120 8.09 -21.74 3.20
CA SER A 120 8.05 -23.19 3.43
C SER A 120 6.92 -23.58 4.41
N GLU A 121 6.66 -22.77 5.43
CA GLU A 121 5.57 -22.98 6.40
C GLU A 121 4.18 -22.91 5.76
N MET A 122 4.08 -22.29 4.59
CA MET A 122 2.85 -22.16 3.79
C MET A 122 2.79 -23.20 2.65
N GLY A 123 3.80 -24.07 2.53
CA GLY A 123 3.94 -25.04 1.45
C GLY A 123 4.20 -24.40 0.08
N MET A 124 4.85 -23.24 0.06
CA MET A 124 5.33 -22.59 -1.16
C MET A 124 6.73 -23.08 -1.53
N GLN A 125 7.13 -22.88 -2.79
CA GLN A 125 8.48 -23.24 -3.27
C GLN A 125 9.49 -22.10 -3.14
N ASN A 126 9.03 -20.86 -3.31
CA ASN A 126 9.86 -19.67 -3.27
C ASN A 126 9.12 -18.50 -2.60
N ALA A 127 9.88 -17.50 -2.17
CA ALA A 127 9.41 -16.18 -1.80
C ALA A 127 10.06 -15.15 -2.71
N ASN A 128 9.30 -14.16 -3.12
CA ASN A 128 9.83 -13.03 -3.87
C ASN A 128 9.94 -11.81 -2.93
N HIS A 129 10.90 -10.93 -3.13
CA HIS A 129 11.09 -9.67 -2.42
C HIS A 129 11.18 -8.56 -3.45
N ASP A 130 10.44 -7.48 -3.24
CA ASP A 130 10.36 -6.40 -4.23
C ASP A 130 11.72 -5.70 -4.38
N MET A 131 12.52 -5.66 -3.31
CA MET A 131 13.83 -5.03 -3.31
C MET A 131 14.80 -5.67 -2.30
N ARG A 132 16.09 -5.67 -2.64
CA ARG A 132 17.20 -5.95 -1.73
C ARG A 132 18.26 -4.87 -1.81
N LEU A 133 18.70 -4.40 -0.65
CA LEU A 133 19.83 -3.49 -0.46
C LEU A 133 21.09 -4.35 -0.34
N LYS A 134 21.77 -4.63 -1.46
CA LYS A 134 22.88 -5.58 -1.56
C LYS A 134 24.01 -5.26 -0.57
N ALA A 135 24.46 -4.01 -0.53
CA ALA A 135 25.54 -3.57 0.37
C ALA A 135 25.18 -3.68 1.85
N LEU A 136 23.88 -3.65 2.16
CA LEU A 136 23.38 -3.71 3.53
C LEU A 136 22.88 -5.12 3.91
N GLY A 137 22.78 -6.04 2.96
CA GLY A 137 22.25 -7.39 3.20
C GLY A 137 20.79 -7.42 3.67
N VAL A 138 19.99 -6.39 3.34
CA VAL A 138 18.58 -6.29 3.78
C VAL A 138 17.65 -6.52 2.61
N SER A 139 16.70 -7.44 2.76
CA SER A 139 15.59 -7.61 1.82
C SER A 139 14.33 -6.94 2.33
N MET A 140 13.48 -6.51 1.41
CA MET A 140 12.22 -5.87 1.74
C MET A 140 11.10 -6.25 0.78
N ASP A 141 9.89 -6.17 1.31
CA ASP A 141 8.66 -6.34 0.57
C ASP A 141 7.82 -5.07 0.79
N THR A 142 7.49 -4.41 -0.30
CA THR A 142 6.76 -3.14 -0.33
C THR A 142 5.28 -3.44 -0.29
N LYS A 143 4.55 -2.69 0.52
CA LYS A 143 3.10 -2.82 0.65
C LYS A 143 2.47 -1.45 0.66
N ASN A 144 1.32 -1.34 0.02
CA ASN A 144 0.46 -0.19 0.20
C ASN A 144 -0.40 -0.42 1.45
N LEU A 145 -0.39 0.51 2.40
CA LEU A 145 -1.29 0.46 3.54
C LEU A 145 -2.64 1.07 3.12
N SER A 146 -3.37 0.29 2.32
CA SER A 146 -4.54 0.74 1.56
C SER A 146 -5.86 0.36 2.20
N ASP A 147 -6.85 1.26 2.11
CA ASP A 147 -8.24 0.96 2.46
C ASP A 147 -8.95 0.17 1.35
N LYS A 148 -8.66 -1.13 1.29
CA LYS A 148 -9.22 -2.03 0.26
C LYS A 148 -10.74 -2.13 0.36
N THR A 149 -11.28 -2.18 1.57
CA THR A 149 -12.72 -2.25 1.81
C THR A 149 -13.42 -1.01 1.27
N GLY A 150 -12.92 0.19 1.61
CA GLY A 150 -13.42 1.45 1.06
C GLY A 150 -13.31 1.53 -0.46
N GLN A 151 -12.21 1.05 -1.06
CA GLN A 151 -12.05 1.00 -2.52
C GLN A 151 -13.09 0.08 -3.19
N ILE A 152 -13.34 -1.11 -2.62
CA ILE A 152 -14.34 -2.05 -3.12
C ILE A 152 -15.73 -1.41 -3.07
N LEU A 153 -16.09 -0.82 -1.92
CA LEU A 153 -17.36 -0.13 -1.70
C LEU A 153 -17.54 1.04 -2.67
N LYS A 154 -16.51 1.87 -2.87
CA LYS A 154 -16.55 2.95 -3.85
C LYS A 154 -16.88 2.45 -5.26
N GLY A 155 -16.28 1.34 -5.68
CA GLY A 155 -16.60 0.73 -6.96
C GLY A 155 -18.06 0.29 -7.06
N ILE A 156 -18.61 -0.29 -5.98
CA ILE A 156 -20.04 -0.67 -5.89
C ILE A 156 -20.93 0.58 -5.97
N PHE A 157 -20.55 1.66 -5.29
CA PHE A 157 -21.28 2.93 -5.32
C PHE A 157 -21.30 3.54 -6.73
N ASP A 158 -20.15 3.57 -7.41
CA ASP A 158 -20.05 4.08 -8.77
C ASP A 158 -20.95 3.27 -9.74
N GLU A 159 -21.05 1.94 -9.55
CA GLU A 159 -21.97 1.08 -10.31
C GLU A 159 -23.44 1.33 -9.97
N PHE A 160 -23.77 1.46 -8.69
CA PHE A 160 -25.12 1.78 -8.22
C PHE A 160 -25.62 3.12 -8.77
N LEU A 161 -24.79 4.17 -8.70
CA LEU A 161 -25.13 5.50 -9.21
C LEU A 161 -25.41 5.47 -10.72
N ARG A 162 -24.60 4.73 -11.48
CA ARG A 162 -24.84 4.50 -12.91
C ARG A 162 -26.16 3.78 -13.15
N ALA A 163 -26.45 2.71 -12.40
CA ALA A 163 -27.69 1.95 -12.53
C ALA A 163 -28.94 2.78 -12.24
N LYS A 164 -28.85 3.75 -11.32
CA LYS A 164 -29.95 4.67 -10.98
C LYS A 164 -29.97 5.96 -11.81
N GLY A 165 -29.02 6.17 -12.73
CA GLY A 165 -28.90 7.40 -13.51
C GLY A 165 -28.56 8.65 -12.66
N ILE A 166 -27.93 8.46 -11.51
CA ILE A 166 -27.54 9.55 -10.60
C ILE A 166 -26.15 10.04 -11.00
N ALA A 167 -26.04 11.30 -11.40
CA ALA A 167 -24.77 11.87 -11.85
C ALA A 167 -23.74 12.03 -10.73
N ARG A 168 -24.18 12.49 -9.54
CA ARG A 168 -23.34 12.70 -8.36
C ARG A 168 -24.17 12.56 -7.09
N MET A 169 -23.67 11.79 -6.14
CA MET A 169 -24.18 11.70 -4.77
C MET A 169 -23.04 11.21 -3.88
N THR A 170 -22.92 11.77 -2.67
CA THR A 170 -22.01 11.23 -1.68
C THR A 170 -22.71 10.10 -0.93
N ILE A 171 -22.07 8.93 -0.91
CA ILE A 171 -22.49 7.77 -0.12
C ILE A 171 -21.43 7.59 0.96
N VAL A 172 -21.85 7.61 2.23
CA VAL A 172 -20.96 7.48 3.38
C VAL A 172 -21.16 6.08 3.97
N PRO A 173 -20.23 5.15 3.75
CA PRO A 173 -20.29 3.84 4.39
C PRO A 173 -19.82 3.93 5.84
N THR A 174 -20.38 3.07 6.68
CA THR A 174 -19.85 2.73 8.01
C THR A 174 -19.53 1.25 8.01
N TYR A 175 -18.29 0.89 8.33
CA TYR A 175 -17.79 -0.48 8.41
C TYR A 175 -16.59 -0.55 9.37
N ASP A 176 -16.22 -1.75 9.83
CA ASP A 176 -15.01 -1.95 10.63
C ASP A 176 -13.78 -1.91 9.71
N HIS A 177 -12.87 -0.95 9.92
CA HIS A 177 -11.63 -0.82 9.14
C HIS A 177 -10.66 -1.98 9.37
N ASP A 178 -10.86 -2.76 10.43
CA ASP A 178 -10.03 -3.92 10.78
C ASP A 178 -10.56 -5.26 10.25
N ASP A 179 -11.74 -5.26 9.62
CA ASP A 179 -12.32 -6.47 9.05
C ASP A 179 -11.58 -6.94 7.79
N ASP A 180 -11.60 -8.26 7.56
CA ASP A 180 -11.16 -8.85 6.30
C ASP A 180 -11.98 -8.27 5.13
N PHE A 181 -11.30 -7.81 4.08
CA PHE A 181 -11.94 -7.29 2.88
C PHE A 181 -12.53 -8.40 1.98
N THR A 182 -12.15 -9.66 2.20
CA THR A 182 -12.58 -10.81 1.38
C THR A 182 -14.11 -10.97 1.27
N PRO A 183 -14.90 -10.85 2.36
CA PRO A 183 -16.36 -10.88 2.28
C PRO A 183 -16.95 -9.80 1.36
N TYR A 184 -16.33 -8.62 1.30
CA TYR A 184 -16.77 -7.51 0.42
C TYR A 184 -16.51 -7.84 -1.06
N VAL A 185 -15.37 -8.45 -1.37
CA VAL A 185 -15.05 -8.92 -2.74
C VAL A 185 -16.03 -9.99 -3.17
N VAL A 186 -16.19 -11.05 -2.36
CA VAL A 186 -17.03 -12.22 -2.69
C VAL A 186 -18.50 -11.83 -2.83
N ASN A 187 -18.99 -10.91 -2.00
CA ASN A 187 -20.40 -10.51 -2.01
C ASN A 187 -20.67 -9.24 -2.83
N ARG A 188 -19.70 -8.74 -3.61
CA ARG A 188 -19.85 -7.52 -4.44
C ARG A 188 -21.16 -7.50 -5.25
N PRO A 189 -21.57 -8.57 -5.96
CA PRO A 189 -22.82 -8.55 -6.73
C PRO A 189 -24.07 -8.43 -5.84
N LYS A 190 -24.05 -9.03 -4.65
CA LYS A 190 -25.18 -8.96 -3.71
C LYS A 190 -25.29 -7.59 -3.05
N LEU A 191 -24.15 -6.98 -2.71
CA LEU A 191 -24.10 -5.61 -2.17
C LEU A 191 -24.62 -4.60 -3.20
N LEU A 192 -24.25 -4.75 -4.48
CA LEU A 192 -24.80 -3.92 -5.54
C LEU A 192 -26.32 -4.11 -5.68
N ALA A 193 -26.81 -5.35 -5.71
CA ALA A 193 -28.24 -5.64 -5.79
C ALA A 193 -29.01 -5.04 -4.59
N GLU A 194 -28.47 -5.16 -3.38
CA GLU A 194 -29.04 -4.56 -2.17
C GLU A 194 -29.19 -3.04 -2.29
N LEU A 195 -28.18 -2.32 -2.81
CA LEU A 195 -28.30 -0.88 -3.05
C LEU A 195 -29.34 -0.57 -4.13
N VAL A 196 -29.35 -1.33 -5.23
CA VAL A 196 -30.28 -1.11 -6.34
C VAL A 196 -31.73 -1.36 -5.90
N ASP A 197 -31.99 -2.39 -5.10
CA ASP A 197 -33.33 -2.77 -4.69
C ASP A 197 -33.79 -2.01 -3.44
N GLY A 198 -32.87 -1.73 -2.52
CA GLY A 198 -33.15 -1.13 -1.21
C GLY A 198 -33.21 0.40 -1.20
N VAL A 199 -32.65 1.08 -2.20
CA VAL A 199 -32.64 2.55 -2.28
C VAL A 199 -33.74 3.06 -3.22
N ASP A 200 -34.75 3.70 -2.64
CA ASP A 200 -35.76 4.45 -3.38
C ASP A 200 -35.28 5.89 -3.58
N VAL A 201 -34.97 6.21 -4.83
CA VAL A 201 -34.48 7.53 -5.27
C VAL A 201 -35.59 8.60 -5.16
N ARG A 202 -36.85 8.23 -5.33
CA ARG A 202 -37.99 9.17 -5.24
C ARG A 202 -38.32 9.47 -3.79
N ALA A 203 -38.32 8.45 -2.94
CA ALA A 203 -38.53 8.61 -1.50
C ALA A 203 -37.29 9.13 -0.77
N ARG A 204 -36.12 9.16 -1.43
CA ARG A 204 -34.85 9.62 -0.88
C ARG A 204 -34.47 8.86 0.39
N THR A 205 -34.31 7.54 0.28
CA THR A 205 -33.89 6.68 1.41
C THR A 205 -32.67 7.27 2.12
N PRO A 206 -32.76 7.69 3.40
CA PRO A 206 -31.66 8.41 4.07
C PRO A 206 -30.49 7.49 4.45
N GLN A 207 -30.81 6.27 4.86
CA GLN A 207 -29.85 5.27 5.31
C GLN A 207 -30.32 3.87 4.91
N LEU A 208 -29.38 2.97 4.63
CA LEU A 208 -29.62 1.55 4.42
C LEU A 208 -28.61 0.73 5.24
N ARG A 209 -29.09 -0.22 6.04
CA ARG A 209 -28.23 -1.19 6.75
C ARG A 209 -28.10 -2.45 5.92
N SER A 210 -26.89 -2.93 5.72
CA SER A 210 -26.64 -4.11 4.92
C SER A 210 -27.17 -5.37 5.61
N GLN A 211 -27.87 -6.19 4.84
CA GLN A 211 -28.26 -7.56 5.18
C GLN A 211 -27.21 -8.58 4.72
N VAL A 212 -26.27 -8.15 3.87
CA VAL A 212 -25.23 -9.01 3.29
C VAL A 212 -23.99 -9.06 4.19
N ILE A 213 -23.57 -7.91 4.73
CA ILE A 213 -22.43 -7.79 5.63
C ILE A 213 -22.89 -7.19 6.96
N PRO A 214 -22.84 -7.93 8.08
CA PRO A 214 -23.14 -7.39 9.39
C PRO A 214 -22.27 -6.17 9.73
N GLY A 215 -22.87 -5.12 10.30
CA GLY A 215 -22.15 -3.90 10.69
C GLY A 215 -21.93 -2.89 9.56
N LEU A 216 -22.12 -3.28 8.29
CA LEU A 216 -22.08 -2.36 7.16
C LEU A 216 -23.39 -1.57 7.05
N SER A 217 -23.29 -0.24 6.93
CA SER A 217 -24.41 0.62 6.56
C SER A 217 -23.99 1.73 5.62
N TYR A 218 -24.95 2.30 4.89
CA TYR A 218 -24.77 3.35 3.91
C TYR A 218 -25.67 4.54 4.25
N GLU A 219 -25.11 5.73 4.27
CA GLU A 219 -25.86 6.98 4.37
C GLU A 219 -25.76 7.77 3.07
N PHE A 220 -26.86 8.40 2.65
CA PHE A 220 -26.99 9.02 1.33
C PHE A 220 -27.18 10.53 1.45
N ALA A 221 -26.24 11.29 0.91
CA ALA A 221 -26.33 12.75 0.86
C ALA A 221 -27.17 13.20 -0.35
N TRP A 222 -28.49 13.25 -0.18
CA TRP A 222 -29.44 13.60 -1.25
C TRP A 222 -29.46 15.06 -1.66
N ASP A 223 -29.18 15.96 -0.71
CA ASP A 223 -29.28 17.40 -0.92
C ASP A 223 -27.90 18.04 -1.09
N ALA A 224 -27.88 19.20 -1.76
CA ALA A 224 -26.68 20.00 -1.87
C ALA A 224 -26.27 20.54 -0.48
N GLY A 225 -25.01 20.36 -0.10
CA GLY A 225 -24.51 20.83 1.18
C GLY A 225 -23.25 20.10 1.62
N ALA A 226 -22.78 20.41 2.82
CA ALA A 226 -21.72 19.66 3.48
C ALA A 226 -22.34 18.49 4.26
N TYR A 227 -21.91 17.26 3.97
CA TYR A 227 -22.20 16.11 4.81
C TYR A 227 -21.18 16.08 5.95
N VAL A 228 -21.67 16.10 7.19
CA VAL A 228 -20.81 16.04 8.37
C VAL A 228 -21.21 14.81 9.18
N SER A 229 -20.28 13.86 9.28
CA SER A 229 -20.41 12.69 10.14
C SER A 229 -19.52 12.85 11.37
N ALA A 230 -20.02 12.46 12.54
CA ALA A 230 -19.20 12.29 13.73
C ALA A 230 -18.79 10.83 13.85
N SER A 231 -17.52 10.54 13.63
CA SER A 231 -16.92 9.21 13.80
C SER A 231 -15.93 9.23 14.96
N SER A 232 -15.95 8.20 15.80
CA SER A 232 -14.89 7.96 16.79
C SER A 232 -13.84 7.03 16.17
N TYR A 233 -12.61 7.50 16.03
CA TYR A 233 -11.47 6.68 15.61
C TYR A 233 -10.45 6.62 16.74
N SER A 234 -9.97 5.41 17.04
CA SER A 234 -8.88 5.16 18.00
C SER A 234 -7.72 4.51 17.27
N SER A 235 -6.65 5.28 17.03
CA SER A 235 -5.45 4.78 16.37
C SER A 235 -4.79 3.61 17.11
N LEU A 236 -4.92 3.57 18.45
CA LEU A 236 -4.40 2.49 19.27
C LEU A 236 -5.23 1.21 19.11
N GLU A 237 -6.57 1.32 19.15
CA GLU A 237 -7.45 0.16 18.96
C GLU A 237 -7.27 -0.42 17.55
N HIS A 238 -7.23 0.45 16.55
CA HIS A 238 -6.97 0.09 15.17
C HIS A 238 -5.64 -0.65 15.05
N ALA A 239 -4.53 -0.09 15.56
CA ALA A 239 -3.24 -0.79 15.60
C ALA A 239 -3.29 -2.17 16.30
N THR A 240 -4.08 -2.31 17.37
CA THR A 240 -4.23 -3.56 18.15
C THR A 240 -5.00 -4.64 17.40
N LYS A 241 -5.81 -4.29 16.41
CA LYS A 241 -6.53 -5.25 15.57
C LYS A 241 -5.76 -5.50 14.26
N HIS A 242 -5.23 -4.44 13.69
CA HIS A 242 -4.61 -4.41 12.37
C HIS A 242 -3.22 -5.06 12.31
N HIS A 243 -2.49 -5.16 13.42
CA HIS A 243 -1.14 -5.76 13.45
C HIS A 243 -1.10 -7.21 12.93
N THR A 244 -2.24 -7.90 12.96
CA THR A 244 -2.40 -9.25 12.40
C THR A 244 -2.16 -9.31 10.89
N LEU A 245 -2.26 -8.18 10.17
CA LEU A 245 -1.91 -8.11 8.75
C LEU A 245 -0.47 -8.55 8.45
N LEU A 246 0.47 -8.34 9.38
CA LEU A 246 1.84 -8.81 9.22
C LEU A 246 1.90 -10.34 9.15
N PHE A 247 0.97 -11.08 9.79
CA PHE A 247 0.86 -12.53 9.58
C PHE A 247 0.45 -12.89 8.15
N GLY A 248 -0.24 -12.01 7.42
CA GLY A 248 -0.56 -12.17 6.01
C GLY A 248 0.68 -12.14 5.10
N HIS A 249 1.78 -11.56 5.56
CA HIS A 249 3.02 -11.38 4.81
C HIS A 249 4.13 -12.36 5.18
N ILE A 250 3.87 -13.33 6.07
CA ILE A 250 4.92 -14.20 6.65
C ILE A 250 5.78 -14.90 5.61
N LYS A 251 5.25 -15.26 4.43
CA LYS A 251 6.03 -15.90 3.36
C LYS A 251 7.28 -15.10 2.99
N LYS A 252 7.26 -13.79 3.22
CA LYS A 252 8.36 -12.87 2.92
C LYS A 252 9.42 -12.86 4.01
N PHE A 253 9.13 -13.31 5.23
CA PHE A 253 10.08 -13.21 6.33
C PHE A 253 11.22 -14.22 6.16
N SER A 254 12.45 -13.74 6.28
CA SER A 254 13.65 -14.52 5.97
C SER A 254 14.21 -15.25 7.20
N ARG A 255 14.81 -16.41 6.92
CA ARG A 255 15.60 -17.20 7.87
C ARG A 255 17.06 -16.82 7.86
N VAL A 256 17.56 -16.27 6.76
CA VAL A 256 18.99 -16.19 6.46
C VAL A 256 19.53 -14.76 6.45
N GLU A 257 18.66 -13.75 6.41
CA GLU A 257 19.06 -12.35 6.34
C GLU A 257 17.99 -11.42 6.94
N PRO A 258 18.34 -10.17 7.32
CA PRO A 258 17.37 -9.18 7.72
C PRO A 258 16.28 -8.96 6.67
N THR A 259 15.03 -8.92 7.11
CA THR A 259 13.89 -8.60 6.24
C THR A 259 13.01 -7.54 6.88
N VAL A 260 12.56 -6.57 6.08
CA VAL A 260 11.62 -5.54 6.51
C VAL A 260 10.37 -5.53 5.62
N ILE A 261 9.24 -5.13 6.19
CA ILE A 261 8.07 -4.72 5.38
C ILE A 261 8.12 -3.20 5.26
N THR A 262 8.03 -2.69 4.03
CA THR A 262 8.00 -1.26 3.76
C THR A 262 6.59 -0.86 3.36
N TYR A 263 5.86 -0.22 4.28
CA TYR A 263 4.53 0.32 4.00
C TYR A 263 4.63 1.71 3.38
N VAL A 264 4.06 1.88 2.20
CA VAL A 264 3.85 3.19 1.58
C VAL A 264 2.45 3.66 1.91
N MET A 265 2.35 4.89 2.37
CA MET A 265 1.11 5.59 2.70
C MET A 265 0.91 6.67 1.64
N PHE A 266 0.17 6.33 0.58
CA PHE A 266 -0.12 7.27 -0.51
C PHE A 266 -1.49 7.94 -0.32
N PRO A 267 -1.63 9.28 -0.42
CA PRO A 267 -2.89 9.97 -0.11
C PRO A 267 -4.13 9.53 -0.89
N TRP A 268 -3.98 8.91 -2.07
CA TRP A 268 -5.12 8.49 -2.90
C TRP A 268 -5.46 7.01 -2.83
N SER A 269 -4.69 6.22 -2.09
CA SER A 269 -4.97 4.79 -1.89
C SER A 269 -4.87 4.35 -0.44
N GLY A 270 -4.19 5.14 0.40
CA GLY A 270 -4.00 4.90 1.81
C GLY A 270 -5.30 5.03 2.61
N GLU A 271 -5.29 4.55 3.84
CA GLU A 271 -6.48 4.60 4.66
C GLU A 271 -6.90 6.02 5.01
N SER A 272 -8.17 6.31 4.78
CA SER A 272 -8.75 7.65 4.98
C SER A 272 -8.60 8.16 6.42
N VAL A 273 -8.53 7.25 7.41
CA VAL A 273 -8.30 7.57 8.82
C VAL A 273 -6.97 8.27 9.09
N PHE A 274 -5.98 8.14 8.19
CA PHE A 274 -4.67 8.77 8.32
C PHE A 274 -4.62 10.24 7.86
N LEU A 275 -5.71 10.79 7.30
CA LEU A 275 -5.77 12.17 6.78
C LEU A 275 -6.05 13.25 7.86
N GLY A 276 -6.04 12.89 9.15
CA GLY A 276 -6.36 13.83 10.24
C GLY A 276 -5.42 13.74 11.44
N PHE A 277 -5.50 12.66 12.23
CA PHE A 277 -4.82 12.52 13.52
C PHE A 277 -4.49 11.05 13.84
N GLY A 278 -3.47 10.82 14.68
CA GLY A 278 -3.18 9.49 15.23
C GLY A 278 -2.36 8.56 14.32
N LYS A 279 -1.95 8.99 13.12
CA LYS A 279 -1.05 8.24 12.22
C LYS A 279 0.23 7.78 12.93
N GLU A 280 0.85 8.66 13.68
CA GLU A 280 2.09 8.37 14.42
C GLU A 280 1.89 7.31 15.50
N THR A 281 0.80 7.43 16.26
CA THR A 281 0.39 6.45 17.26
C THR A 281 0.12 5.11 16.60
N PHE A 282 -0.60 5.09 15.47
CA PHE A 282 -0.85 3.87 14.71
C PHE A 282 0.46 3.22 14.24
N GLN A 283 1.35 3.96 13.56
CA GLN A 283 2.62 3.42 13.04
C GLN A 283 3.48 2.80 14.16
N THR A 284 3.52 3.48 15.31
CA THR A 284 4.24 3.02 16.51
C THR A 284 3.62 1.73 17.05
N GLU A 285 2.31 1.74 17.30
CA GLU A 285 1.63 0.65 17.97
C GLU A 285 1.43 -0.55 17.04
N PHE A 286 1.12 -0.36 15.76
CA PHE A 286 0.91 -1.44 14.79
C PHE A 286 2.08 -2.44 14.78
N ALA A 287 3.30 -1.94 14.69
CA ALA A 287 4.48 -2.77 14.68
C ALA A 287 4.82 -3.30 16.09
N ARG A 288 4.65 -2.50 17.15
CA ARG A 288 4.89 -2.94 18.54
C ARG A 288 3.96 -4.06 18.98
N GLN A 289 2.68 -3.99 18.64
CA GLN A 289 1.70 -5.04 18.94
C GLN A 289 2.13 -6.37 18.30
N PHE A 290 2.60 -6.33 17.05
CA PHE A 290 3.16 -7.51 16.39
C PHE A 290 4.48 -8.00 17.01
N PHE A 291 5.42 -7.12 17.35
CA PHE A 291 6.72 -7.55 17.88
C PHE A 291 6.69 -7.99 19.35
N ASN A 292 5.81 -7.41 20.16
CA ASN A 292 5.83 -7.57 21.62
C ASN A 292 4.77 -8.55 22.13
N ASN A 293 3.55 -8.56 21.58
CA ASN A 293 2.47 -9.37 22.14
C ASN A 293 2.67 -10.87 21.95
N TYR A 294 3.54 -11.26 21.03
CA TYR A 294 3.78 -12.65 20.68
C TYR A 294 5.07 -13.20 21.27
N ILE A 295 5.80 -12.41 22.06
CA ILE A 295 7.01 -12.89 22.74
C ILE A 295 6.64 -14.07 23.64
N GLY A 296 7.25 -15.23 23.35
CA GLY A 296 6.98 -16.47 24.10
C GLY A 296 5.59 -17.07 23.85
N SER A 297 4.82 -16.55 22.90
CA SER A 297 3.49 -17.09 22.58
C SER A 297 3.59 -18.48 21.96
N VAL A 298 2.86 -19.44 22.53
CA VAL A 298 2.71 -20.81 22.02
C VAL A 298 1.54 -20.95 21.04
N ASP A 299 0.78 -19.88 20.80
CA ASP A 299 -0.30 -19.90 19.82
C ASP A 299 0.27 -20.19 18.44
N LEU A 300 -0.35 -21.12 17.72
CA LEU A 300 0.09 -21.48 16.38
C LEU A 300 -0.22 -20.33 15.39
N ALA A 301 0.72 -20.03 14.50
CA ALA A 301 0.57 -18.95 13.52
C ALA A 301 -0.66 -19.13 12.61
N ARG A 302 -1.13 -20.38 12.41
CA ARG A 302 -2.37 -20.68 11.67
C ARG A 302 -3.64 -20.06 12.25
N LYS A 303 -3.62 -19.67 13.53
CA LYS A 303 -4.70 -18.91 14.19
C LYS A 303 -4.85 -17.51 13.61
N PHE A 304 -3.75 -16.91 13.13
CA PHE A 304 -3.70 -15.55 12.58
C PHE A 304 -3.61 -15.53 11.05
N ASN A 305 -3.09 -16.60 10.45
CA ASN A 305 -3.10 -16.79 9.00
C ASN A 305 -3.38 -18.26 8.65
N GLN A 306 -4.60 -18.55 8.22
CA GLN A 306 -5.07 -19.91 7.89
C GLN A 306 -4.28 -20.59 6.75
N LYS A 307 -3.50 -19.82 5.96
CA LYS A 307 -2.65 -20.36 4.89
C LYS A 307 -1.38 -21.04 5.44
N VAL A 308 -1.04 -20.85 6.72
CA VAL A 308 0.04 -21.57 7.40
C VAL A 308 -0.34 -23.05 7.54
N LYS A 309 0.52 -23.94 7.07
CA LYS A 309 0.30 -25.39 7.10
C LYS A 309 1.02 -26.08 8.25
N SER A 310 2.12 -25.50 8.74
CA SER A 310 2.90 -26.06 9.83
C SER A 310 2.34 -25.73 11.21
N ASN A 311 3.02 -26.23 12.25
CA ASN A 311 2.76 -25.90 13.64
C ASN A 311 3.75 -24.83 14.18
N ILE A 312 4.27 -23.94 13.33
CA ILE A 312 5.12 -22.85 13.81
C ILE A 312 4.34 -21.94 14.76
N ALA A 313 4.95 -21.60 15.89
CA ALA A 313 4.37 -20.69 16.87
C ALA A 313 4.41 -19.24 16.36
N ALA A 314 3.41 -18.45 16.72
CA ALA A 314 3.33 -17.03 16.38
C ALA A 314 4.57 -16.27 16.89
N GLY A 315 5.04 -16.58 18.11
CA GLY A 315 6.25 -15.99 18.65
C GLY A 315 7.54 -16.32 17.88
N ASP A 316 7.59 -17.45 17.16
CA ASP A 316 8.74 -17.77 16.30
C ASP A 316 8.62 -17.08 14.94
N VAL A 317 7.41 -16.93 14.41
CA VAL A 317 7.15 -16.15 13.20
C VAL A 317 7.65 -14.72 13.35
N THR A 318 7.34 -14.06 14.46
CA THR A 318 7.66 -12.63 14.63
C THR A 318 9.17 -12.37 14.65
N LYS A 319 9.97 -13.31 15.15
CA LYS A 319 11.45 -13.22 15.17
C LYS A 319 12.10 -13.18 13.78
N HIS A 320 11.39 -13.60 12.73
CA HIS A 320 11.89 -13.60 11.35
C HIS A 320 11.63 -12.27 10.60
N LEU A 321 10.93 -11.32 11.20
CA LEU A 321 10.77 -9.96 10.68
C LEU A 321 11.65 -9.00 11.48
N SER A 322 12.60 -8.34 10.82
CA SER A 322 13.56 -7.42 11.45
C SER A 322 12.95 -6.06 11.80
N GLY A 323 11.91 -5.65 11.08
CA GLY A 323 11.19 -4.42 11.37
C GLY A 323 10.21 -4.00 10.28
N VAL A 324 9.62 -2.84 10.51
CA VAL A 324 8.71 -2.19 9.57
C VAL A 324 9.21 -0.78 9.29
N ILE A 325 9.20 -0.38 8.03
CA ILE A 325 9.47 1.00 7.59
C ILE A 325 8.17 1.56 7.01
N PHE A 326 7.82 2.77 7.41
CA PHE A 326 6.70 3.53 6.84
C PHE A 326 7.24 4.67 6.00
N LEU A 327 6.73 4.80 4.77
CA LEU A 327 7.03 5.86 3.83
C LEU A 327 5.75 6.65 3.55
N ASP A 328 5.69 7.89 4.04
CA ASP A 328 4.55 8.80 3.89
C ASP A 328 4.78 9.69 2.67
N ASP A 329 4.02 9.43 1.60
CA ASP A 329 4.23 10.10 0.31
C ASP A 329 3.51 11.44 0.26
N GLN A 330 4.29 12.52 0.22
CA GLN A 330 3.80 13.90 0.15
C GLN A 330 3.66 14.42 -1.28
N SER A 331 3.79 13.57 -2.29
CA SER A 331 3.76 13.95 -3.71
C SER A 331 2.53 14.79 -4.12
N THR A 332 1.39 14.64 -3.43
CA THR A 332 0.16 15.39 -3.78
C THR A 332 0.11 16.82 -3.24
N THR A 333 0.96 17.17 -2.27
CA THR A 333 0.92 18.44 -1.52
C THR A 333 2.26 19.17 -1.51
N ALA A 334 3.37 18.45 -1.70
CA ALA A 334 4.72 19.01 -1.73
C ALA A 334 4.91 19.95 -2.91
N LYS A 335 5.58 21.08 -2.66
CA LYS A 335 5.75 22.17 -3.65
C LYS A 335 7.08 22.11 -4.40
N ASP A 336 8.07 21.41 -3.85
CA ASP A 336 9.42 21.33 -4.39
C ASP A 336 9.67 19.93 -4.97
N PRO A 337 9.58 19.73 -6.29
CA PRO A 337 9.69 18.41 -6.90
C PRO A 337 11.13 17.86 -6.95
N GLU A 338 12.13 18.72 -6.72
CA GLU A 338 13.53 18.29 -6.65
C GLU A 338 13.82 17.45 -5.41
N GLN A 339 12.99 17.58 -4.36
CA GLN A 339 13.05 16.76 -3.17
C GLN A 339 12.38 15.39 -3.37
N ILE A 340 12.75 14.43 -2.52
CA ILE A 340 12.15 13.08 -2.55
C ILE A 340 10.66 13.13 -2.18
N ASN A 341 10.27 14.08 -1.31
CA ASN A 341 8.90 14.28 -0.83
C ASN A 341 8.29 13.02 -0.19
N VAL A 342 9.11 12.28 0.55
CA VAL A 342 8.71 11.10 1.32
C VAL A 342 9.27 11.23 2.73
N ASP A 343 8.38 11.29 3.72
CA ASP A 343 8.76 11.23 5.12
C ASP A 343 8.84 9.77 5.56
N ALA A 344 9.91 9.41 6.28
CA ALA A 344 10.14 8.04 6.71
C ALA A 344 10.03 7.90 8.23
N SER A 345 9.51 6.77 8.67
CA SER A 345 9.64 6.33 10.07
C SER A 345 9.80 4.81 10.12
N PHE A 346 10.29 4.27 11.22
CA PHE A 346 10.53 2.84 11.32
C PHE A 346 10.35 2.31 12.75
N VAL A 347 10.09 1.01 12.86
CA VAL A 347 10.05 0.27 14.12
C VAL A 347 10.89 -1.00 13.94
N TRP A 348 11.98 -1.13 14.70
CA TRP A 348 12.81 -2.32 14.72
C TRP A 348 12.30 -3.35 15.72
N ASN A 349 12.32 -4.61 15.30
CA ASN A 349 12.01 -5.73 16.17
C ASN A 349 13.23 -6.07 17.03
N LYS A 350 13.17 -5.71 18.31
CA LYS A 350 14.20 -6.02 19.31
C LYS A 350 14.44 -7.53 19.49
N ASN A 351 13.47 -8.36 19.10
CA ASN A 351 13.52 -9.81 19.24
C ASN A 351 13.84 -10.52 17.92
N ALA A 352 14.15 -9.78 16.84
CA ALA A 352 14.47 -10.39 15.57
C ALA A 352 15.77 -11.20 15.63
N ILE A 353 15.77 -12.36 14.97
CA ILE A 353 16.98 -13.18 14.76
C ILE A 353 18.04 -12.35 14.01
N HIS A 354 17.58 -11.59 13.01
CA HIS A 354 18.40 -10.69 12.20
C HIS A 354 18.08 -9.24 12.56
N SER A 355 18.55 -8.79 13.72
CA SER A 355 18.26 -7.44 14.22
C SER A 355 18.86 -6.33 13.35
N LEU A 356 18.13 -5.23 13.21
CA LEU A 356 18.57 -4.01 12.53
C LEU A 356 18.99 -2.90 13.49
N ILE A 357 18.95 -3.11 14.80
CA ILE A 357 19.35 -2.09 15.79
C ILE A 357 20.85 -1.85 15.70
N GLY A 358 21.26 -0.60 15.43
CA GLY A 358 22.67 -0.24 15.20
C GLY A 358 23.23 -0.74 13.87
N HIS A 359 22.41 -1.36 13.03
CA HIS A 359 22.79 -1.79 11.68
C HIS A 359 23.06 -0.57 10.79
N PRO A 360 23.92 -0.65 9.75
CA PRO A 360 24.15 0.48 8.85
C PRO A 360 22.87 1.07 8.21
N LEU A 361 21.83 0.25 7.98
CA LEU A 361 20.52 0.74 7.54
C LEU A 361 19.83 1.64 8.59
N ASP A 362 19.89 1.28 9.87
CA ASP A 362 19.35 2.09 10.98
C ASP A 362 20.06 3.43 11.09
N VAL A 363 21.40 3.42 10.99
CA VAL A 363 22.22 4.64 10.98
C VAL A 363 21.83 5.53 9.80
N GLU A 364 21.68 4.96 8.61
CA GLU A 364 21.37 5.72 7.40
C GLU A 364 19.95 6.30 7.43
N LEU A 365 18.95 5.54 7.89
CA LEU A 365 17.59 6.03 8.04
C LEU A 365 17.53 7.23 9.00
N ARG A 366 18.19 7.15 10.16
CA ARG A 366 18.29 8.28 11.11
C ARG A 366 19.02 9.48 10.51
N ARG A 367 20.11 9.25 9.78
CA ARG A 367 20.87 10.32 9.11
C ARG A 367 19.99 11.09 8.11
N ARG A 368 19.04 10.39 7.48
CA ARG A 368 18.06 10.96 6.54
C ARG A 368 16.86 11.61 7.22
N GLY A 369 16.82 11.64 8.55
CA GLY A 369 15.71 12.21 9.32
C GLY A 369 14.53 11.27 9.50
N ALA A 370 14.67 9.97 9.20
CA ALA A 370 13.60 9.02 9.49
C ALA A 370 13.38 8.90 11.01
N VAL A 371 12.12 8.96 11.43
CA VAL A 371 11.75 8.91 12.86
C VAL A 371 11.76 7.48 13.35
N ASP A 372 12.58 7.21 14.37
CA ASP A 372 12.55 5.94 15.10
C ASP A 372 11.35 5.88 16.05
N ARG A 373 10.52 4.85 15.89
CA ARG A 373 9.31 4.59 16.67
C ARG A 373 9.42 3.30 17.53
N SER A 374 10.63 2.74 17.68
CA SER A 374 10.91 1.45 18.36
C SER A 374 10.79 1.43 19.88
#